data_AF-L8JG27-F1
#
_entry.id   AF-L8JG27-F1
#
_cell.length_a   1.000
_cell.length_b   1.000
_cell.length_c   1.000
_cell.angle_alpha   90.00
_cell.angle_beta   90.00
_cell.angle_gamma   90.00
#
_symmetry.space_group_name_H-M   'P 1'
#
loop_
_entity.id
_entity.type
_entity.pdbx_description
1 polymer ?
#
loop_
_entity_poly.entity_id
_entity_poly.type
_entity_poly.pdbx_seq_one_letter_code
_entity_poly.pdbx_strand_id
1 'polypeptide(L)'
;MESKQAVSLMQTLLVNLLQQRQWSAAAPIAKWLSVNGDEAACALCPQIYNHLSLFDEALQALAMVPINMRRQPVVRRAEAVTLFELGYPQLAKEVLLSAVSGDYRELAA
;
A
#
# COMPACT_ATOMS: atom_id res chain seq x y z
N MET A 1 -13.15 -7.51 23.93
CA MET A 1 -12.77 -6.09 24.16
C MET A 1 -11.27 -5.87 23.93
N GLU A 2 -10.41 -6.75 24.41
CA GLU A 2 -8.93 -6.65 24.32
C GLU A 2 -8.39 -6.54 22.88
N SER A 3 -8.93 -7.30 21.93
CA SER A 3 -8.50 -7.27 20.52
C SER A 3 -8.67 -5.90 19.85
N LYS A 4 -9.76 -5.18 20.13
CA LYS A 4 -9.98 -3.84 19.54
C LYS A 4 -9.01 -2.80 20.09
N GLN A 5 -8.66 -2.91 21.37
CA GLN A 5 -7.71 -2.01 22.01
C GLN A 5 -6.28 -2.27 21.50
N ALA A 6 -5.91 -3.54 21.29
CA ALA A 6 -4.63 -3.91 20.67
C ALA A 6 -4.51 -3.36 19.24
N VAL A 7 -5.56 -3.50 18.41
CA VAL A 7 -5.58 -2.92 17.06
C VAL A 7 -5.38 -1.41 17.08
N SER A 8 -6.12 -0.70 17.95
CA SER A 8 -5.98 0.76 18.08
C SER A 8 -4.57 1.19 18.49
N LEU A 9 -3.96 0.50 19.46
CA LEU A 9 -2.57 0.78 19.87
C LEU A 9 -1.57 0.53 18.72
N MET A 10 -1.75 -0.57 17.99
CA MET A 10 -0.90 -0.91 16.85
C MET A 10 -1.05 0.10 15.70
N GLN A 11 -2.26 0.62 15.46
CA GLN A 11 -2.49 1.70 14.49
C GLN A 11 -1.72 2.97 14.89
N THR A 12 -1.83 3.40 16.15
CA THR A 12 -1.09 4.56 16.65
C THR A 12 0.42 4.36 16.53
N LEU A 13 0.92 3.18 16.90
CA LEU A 13 2.33 2.84 16.77
C LEU A 13 2.78 2.88 15.31
N LEU A 14 2.01 2.28 14.39
CA LEU A 14 2.31 2.30 12.96
C LEU A 14 2.41 3.73 12.44
N VAL A 15 1.45 4.59 12.76
CA VAL A 15 1.47 6.00 12.36
C VAL A 15 2.75 6.71 12.83
N ASN A 16 3.13 6.51 14.10
CA ASN A 16 4.35 7.11 14.65
C ASN A 16 5.62 6.62 13.93
N LEU A 17 5.70 5.31 13.65
CA LEU A 17 6.84 4.72 12.94
C LEU A 17 6.95 5.23 11.50
N LEU A 18 5.80 5.38 10.80
CA LEU A 18 5.76 5.93 9.44
C LEU A 18 6.17 7.40 9.41
N GLN A 19 5.73 8.21 10.38
CA GLN A 19 6.15 9.61 10.49
C GLN A 19 7.67 9.74 10.70
N GLN A 20 8.26 8.82 11.47
CA GLN A 20 9.70 8.74 11.69
C GLN A 20 10.48 8.02 10.58
N ARG A 21 9.79 7.57 9.52
CA ARG A 21 10.35 6.79 8.41
C ARG A 21 11.09 5.52 8.86
N GLN A 22 10.68 4.93 9.98
CA GLN A 22 11.24 3.69 10.50
C GLN A 22 10.60 2.48 9.79
N TRP A 23 10.90 2.30 8.51
CA TRP A 23 10.24 1.33 7.64
C TRP A 23 10.38 -0.13 8.12
N SER A 24 11.57 -0.50 8.61
CA SER A 24 11.85 -1.85 9.10
C SER A 24 11.03 -2.20 10.33
N ALA A 25 10.82 -1.24 11.23
CA ALA A 25 9.95 -1.39 12.40
C ALA A 25 8.46 -1.32 12.03
N ALA A 26 8.09 -0.50 11.04
CA ALA A 26 6.71 -0.36 10.59
C ALA A 26 6.18 -1.62 9.88
N ALA A 27 7.02 -2.32 9.12
CA ALA A 27 6.64 -3.49 8.33
C ALA A 27 5.93 -4.62 9.12
N PRO A 28 6.48 -5.13 10.25
CA PRO A 28 5.81 -6.18 11.01
C PRO A 28 4.47 -5.71 11.62
N ILE A 29 4.35 -4.44 11.99
CA ILE A 29 3.12 -3.87 12.56
C ILE A 29 2.04 -3.74 11.49
N ALA A 30 2.40 -3.21 10.32
CA ALA A 30 1.48 -3.12 9.18
C ALA A 30 0.99 -4.51 8.73
N LYS A 31 1.89 -5.50 8.66
CA LYS A 31 1.53 -6.89 8.34
C LYS A 31 0.56 -7.46 9.36
N TRP A 32 0.83 -7.29 10.65
CA TRP A 32 -0.05 -7.77 11.71
C TRP A 32 -1.44 -7.12 11.63
N LEU A 33 -1.51 -5.79 11.45
CA LEU A 33 -2.76 -5.06 11.28
C LEU A 33 -3.54 -5.53 10.05
N SER A 34 -2.86 -5.73 8.92
CA SER A 34 -3.48 -6.23 7.69
C SER A 34 -4.11 -7.62 7.87
N VAL A 35 -3.44 -8.54 8.57
CA VAL A 35 -3.99 -9.87 8.89
C VAL A 35 -5.20 -9.77 9.83
N ASN A 36 -5.28 -8.72 10.66
CA ASN A 36 -6.42 -8.45 11.54
C ASN A 36 -7.53 -7.62 10.87
N GLY A 37 -7.48 -7.46 9.54
CA GLY A 37 -8.55 -6.80 8.77
C GLY A 37 -8.47 -5.27 8.72
N ASP A 38 -7.34 -4.68 9.11
CA ASP A 38 -7.10 -3.25 8.90
C ASP A 38 -6.80 -2.98 7.42
N GLU A 39 -7.80 -2.43 6.73
CA GLU A 39 -7.71 -2.16 5.30
C GLU A 39 -6.65 -1.08 4.99
N ALA A 40 -6.46 -0.09 5.86
CA ALA A 40 -5.47 0.97 5.66
C ALA A 40 -4.05 0.42 5.77
N ALA A 41 -3.79 -0.46 6.74
CA ALA A 41 -2.52 -1.16 6.86
C ALA A 41 -2.26 -2.07 5.65
N CYS A 42 -3.30 -2.72 5.12
CA CYS A 42 -3.21 -3.51 3.89
C CYS A 42 -2.78 -2.65 2.70
N ALA A 43 -3.40 -1.47 2.51
CA ALA A 43 -3.04 -0.53 1.45
C ALA A 43 -1.62 0.05 1.60
N LEU A 44 -1.09 0.15 2.82
CA LEU A 44 0.26 0.68 3.11
C LEU A 44 1.37 -0.38 2.99
N CYS A 45 1.08 -1.66 3.20
CA CYS A 45 2.10 -2.73 3.16
C CYS A 45 2.96 -2.71 1.89
N PRO A 46 2.41 -2.60 0.66
CA PRO A 46 3.22 -2.54 -0.55
C PRO A 46 4.22 -1.38 -0.56
N GLN A 47 3.79 -0.20 -0.09
CA GLN A 47 4.66 0.97 -0.04
C GLN A 47 5.79 0.79 0.98
N ILE A 48 5.49 0.21 2.14
CA ILE A 48 6.50 -0.08 3.17
C ILE A 48 7.53 -1.08 2.64
N TYR A 49 7.10 -2.12 1.94
CA TYR A 49 8.00 -3.10 1.33
C TYR A 49 8.86 -2.50 0.21
N ASN A 50 8.29 -1.61 -0.63
CA ASN A 50 9.08 -0.85 -1.60
C ASN A 50 10.19 -0.01 -0.95
N HIS A 51 9.90 0.65 0.18
CA HIS A 51 10.92 1.41 0.93
C HIS A 51 12.04 0.54 1.51
N LEU A 52 11.78 -0.76 1.70
CA LEU A 52 12.75 -1.76 2.14
C LEU A 52 13.40 -2.51 0.97
N SER A 53 13.09 -2.14 -0.27
CA SER A 53 13.53 -2.85 -1.48
C SER A 53 13.11 -4.33 -1.52
N LEU A 54 12.02 -4.67 -0.84
CA LEU A 54 11.40 -6.00 -0.79
C LEU A 54 10.31 -6.09 -1.86
N PHE A 55 10.70 -6.08 -3.13
CA PHE A 55 9.77 -5.88 -4.25
C PHE A 55 8.88 -7.11 -4.52
N ASP A 56 9.38 -8.31 -4.29
CA ASP A 56 8.56 -9.53 -4.40
C ASP A 56 7.47 -9.56 -3.31
N GLU A 57 7.82 -9.18 -2.08
CA GLU A 57 6.87 -9.05 -0.98
C GLU A 57 5.88 -7.92 -1.21
N ALA A 58 6.32 -6.80 -1.81
CA ALA A 58 5.44 -5.72 -2.23
C ALA A 58 4.40 -6.20 -3.25
N LEU A 59 4.81 -7.01 -4.23
CA LEU A 59 3.92 -7.59 -5.23
C LEU A 59 2.90 -8.56 -4.60
N GLN A 60 3.34 -9.41 -3.68
CA GLN A 60 2.45 -10.30 -2.94
C GLN A 60 1.45 -9.51 -2.08
N ALA A 61 1.91 -8.44 -1.42
CA ALA A 61 1.04 -7.57 -0.63
C ALA A 61 -0.02 -6.87 -1.50
N LEU A 62 0.34 -6.43 -2.72
CA LEU A 62 -0.60 -5.82 -3.67
C LEU A 62 -1.75 -6.76 -4.04
N ALA A 63 -1.47 -8.06 -4.19
CA ALA A 63 -2.51 -9.05 -4.47
C ALA A 63 -3.53 -9.17 -3.32
N MET A 64 -3.11 -8.90 -2.09
CA MET A 64 -3.94 -8.96 -0.88
C MET A 64 -4.75 -7.67 -0.64
N VAL A 65 -4.43 -6.56 -1.31
CA VAL A 65 -5.16 -5.30 -1.14
C VAL A 65 -6.62 -5.46 -1.60
N PRO A 66 -7.61 -5.09 -0.76
CA PRO A 66 -9.03 -5.11 -1.11
C PRO A 66 -9.32 -4.35 -2.42
N ILE A 67 -10.23 -4.89 -3.24
CA ILE A 67 -10.52 -4.37 -4.59
C ILE A 67 -10.94 -2.90 -4.56
N ASN A 68 -11.75 -2.50 -3.59
CA ASN A 68 -12.20 -1.12 -3.35
C ASN A 68 -11.04 -0.16 -3.06
N MET A 69 -9.90 -0.66 -2.56
CA MET A 69 -8.72 0.16 -2.23
C MET A 69 -7.67 0.19 -3.34
N ARG A 70 -7.70 -0.73 -4.31
CA ARG A 70 -6.68 -0.80 -5.36
C ARG A 70 -6.57 0.45 -6.21
N ARG A 71 -7.65 1.24 -6.32
CA ARG A 71 -7.66 2.51 -7.05
C ARG A 71 -7.09 3.68 -6.26
N GLN A 72 -6.82 3.52 -4.96
CA GLN A 72 -6.27 4.59 -4.16
C GLN A 72 -4.87 4.99 -4.68
N PRO A 73 -4.54 6.29 -4.75
CA PRO A 73 -3.26 6.76 -5.28
C PRO A 73 -2.05 6.13 -4.60
N VAL A 74 -2.13 5.87 -3.29
CA VAL A 74 -1.06 5.23 -2.51
C VAL A 74 -0.76 3.81 -2.99
N VAL A 75 -1.80 3.03 -3.30
CA VAL A 75 -1.69 1.66 -3.79
C VAL A 75 -1.19 1.65 -5.24
N ARG A 76 -1.77 2.47 -6.12
CA ARG A 76 -1.33 2.55 -7.53
C ARG A 76 0.11 3.02 -7.66
N ARG A 77 0.53 3.97 -6.82
CA ARG A 77 1.93 4.41 -6.77
C ARG A 77 2.85 3.29 -6.30
N ALA A 78 2.47 2.55 -5.26
CA ALA A 78 3.26 1.42 -4.79
C ALA A 78 3.37 0.34 -5.87
N GLU A 79 2.26 -0.02 -6.53
CA GLU A 79 2.22 -0.96 -7.66
C GLU A 79 3.14 -0.55 -8.80
N ALA A 80 3.09 0.70 -9.22
CA ALA A 80 3.97 1.19 -10.28
C ALA A 80 5.45 1.11 -9.91
N VAL A 81 5.82 1.48 -8.68
CA VAL A 81 7.20 1.37 -8.20
C VAL A 81 7.65 -0.09 -8.19
N THR A 82 6.84 -0.98 -7.62
CA THR A 82 7.14 -2.42 -7.57
C THR A 82 7.36 -2.99 -8.97
N LEU A 83 6.46 -2.69 -9.91
CA LEU A 83 6.57 -3.17 -11.30
C LEU A 83 7.81 -2.63 -12.01
N PHE A 84 8.14 -1.35 -11.79
CA PHE A 84 9.32 -0.73 -12.38
C PHE A 84 10.61 -1.42 -11.91
N GLU A 85 10.75 -1.62 -10.60
CA GLU A 85 11.92 -2.25 -9.99
C GLU A 85 12.05 -3.73 -10.36
N LEU A 86 10.93 -4.42 -10.60
CA LEU A 86 10.92 -5.81 -11.11
C LEU A 86 11.18 -5.92 -12.62
N GLY A 87 11.44 -4.81 -13.32
CA GLY A 87 11.80 -4.81 -14.74
C GLY A 87 10.61 -4.75 -15.71
N TYR A 88 9.44 -4.28 -15.24
CA TYR A 88 8.24 -4.07 -16.06
C TYR A 88 7.89 -2.57 -16.24
N PRO A 89 8.76 -1.73 -16.82
CA PRO A 89 8.57 -0.28 -16.84
C PRO A 89 7.36 0.19 -17.65
N GLN A 90 6.95 -0.54 -18.69
CA GLN A 90 5.76 -0.24 -19.49
C GLN A 90 4.48 -0.43 -18.68
N LEU A 91 4.37 -1.54 -17.94
CA LEU A 91 3.24 -1.79 -17.04
C LEU A 91 3.20 -0.76 -15.90
N ALA A 92 4.36 -0.42 -15.33
CA ALA A 92 4.46 0.62 -14.30
C ALA A 92 3.91 1.98 -14.81
N LYS A 93 4.25 2.35 -16.05
CA LYS A 93 3.75 3.57 -16.69
C LYS A 93 2.23 3.53 -16.88
N GLU A 94 1.68 2.41 -17.36
CA GLU A 94 0.24 2.24 -17.54
C GLU A 94 -0.52 2.36 -16.21
N VAL A 95 0.03 1.78 -15.13
CA VAL A 95 -0.52 1.88 -13.78
C VAL A 95 -0.56 3.33 -13.29
N LEU A 96 0.49 4.12 -13.51
CA LEU A 96 0.52 5.54 -13.16
C LEU A 96 -0.46 6.37 -13.99
N LEU A 97 -0.51 6.15 -15.30
CA LEU A 97 -1.37 6.93 -16.20
C LEU A 97 -2.86 6.66 -15.94
N SER A 98 -3.22 5.42 -15.65
CA SER A 98 -4.59 5.05 -15.26
C SER A 98 -4.98 5.58 -13.88
N ALA A 99 -4.01 5.86 -12.99
CA ALA A 99 -4.28 6.55 -11.73
C ALA A 99 -4.53 8.06 -11.91
N VAL A 100 -4.03 8.68 -12.98
CA VAL A 100 -4.20 10.11 -13.29
C VAL A 100 -5.46 10.38 -14.13
N SER A 101 -5.91 9.41 -14.92
CA SER A 101 -7.02 9.56 -15.89
C SER A 101 -8.41 9.27 -15.30
N GLY A 102 -8.56 9.32 -13.98
CA GLY A 102 -9.82 9.08 -13.27
C GLY A 102 -10.95 10.08 -13.52
N ASP A 103 -10.73 11.21 -14.22
CA ASP A 103 -11.78 12.23 -14.42
C ASP A 103 -11.56 13.13 -15.67
N TYR A 104 -11.66 12.56 -16.88
CA TYR A 104 -11.86 13.39 -18.08
C TYR A 104 -12.92 12.86 -19.05
N ARG A 105 -13.50 11.68 -18.79
CA ARG A 105 -14.58 11.12 -19.64
C ARG A 105 -15.99 11.38 -19.12
N GLU A 106 -16.15 11.83 -17.88
CA GLU A 106 -17.49 12.17 -17.32
C GLU A 106 -17.86 13.66 -17.49
N LEU A 107 -16.93 14.52 -17.93
CA LEU A 107 -17.17 15.95 -18.15
C LEU A 107 -17.38 16.34 -19.62
N ALA A 108 -17.45 15.36 -20.53
CA ALA A 108 -17.59 15.59 -21.98
C ALA A 108 -18.78 14.83 -22.60
N ALA A 109 -19.76 14.44 -21.79
CA ALA A 109 -21.03 13.84 -22.22
C ALA A 109 -22.21 14.72 -21.82
#